data_AF-A0A928F7T6-F1
#
_entry.id   AF-A0A928F7T6-F1
#
_cell.length_a   1.000
_cell.length_b   1.000
_cell.length_c   1.000
_cell.angle_alpha   90.00
_cell.angle_beta   90.00
_cell.angle_gamma   90.00
#
_symmetry.space_group_name_H-M   'P 1'
#
loop_
_entity.id
_entity.type
_entity.pdbx_description
1 polymer ?
#
loop_
_entity_poly.entity_id
_entity_poly.type
_entity_poly.pdbx_seq_one_letter_code
_entity_poly.pdbx_strand_id
1 'polypeptide(L)'
;MIYPTIEELTKGEYNRYQLAIATAKCARLITDEYVRQRAAAESTLTGSKDGGGSIASLIDQDLADKKAVKNAIDSMKAGKYEIVDAPVVEEVSEETAEEAETAVGDEAEVEAEAEAEAED
;
A
#
# COMPACT_ATOMS: atom_id res chain seq x y z
N MET A 1 -19.67 -9.15 -20.69
CA MET A 1 -19.54 -7.69 -20.80
C MET A 1 -19.04 -7.18 -19.46
N ILE A 2 -17.99 -6.36 -19.44
CA ILE A 2 -17.43 -5.81 -18.18
C ILE A 2 -18.35 -4.67 -17.74
N TYR A 3 -18.76 -4.69 -16.46
CA TYR A 3 -19.56 -3.65 -15.84
C TYR A 3 -18.82 -3.12 -14.61
N PRO A 4 -18.84 -1.81 -14.35
CA PRO A 4 -19.35 -0.72 -15.20
C PRO A 4 -18.68 -0.64 -16.58
N THR A 5 -19.35 0.00 -17.53
CA THR A 5 -18.81 0.20 -18.88
C THR A 5 -17.72 1.27 -18.89
N ILE A 6 -16.92 1.32 -19.95
CA ILE A 6 -15.87 2.34 -20.09
C ILE A 6 -16.46 3.76 -20.06
N GLU A 7 -17.60 3.97 -20.69
CA GLU A 7 -18.28 5.27 -20.73
C GLU A 7 -18.74 5.71 -19.33
N GLU A 8 -19.23 4.76 -18.52
CA GLU A 8 -19.62 5.02 -17.13
C GLU A 8 -18.43 5.38 -16.24
N LEU A 9 -17.28 4.75 -16.46
CA LEU A 9 -16.06 5.01 -15.69
C LEU A 9 -15.35 6.30 -16.11
N THR A 10 -15.30 6.58 -17.41
CA THR A 10 -14.57 7.72 -17.96
C THR A 10 -15.38 8.99 -18.02
N LYS A 11 -16.72 8.90 -18.05
CA LYS A 11 -17.64 10.03 -18.27
C LYS A 11 -17.30 10.90 -19.50
N GLY A 12 -16.52 10.37 -20.45
CA GLY A 12 -15.99 11.11 -21.60
C GLY A 12 -14.78 11.99 -21.33
N GLU A 13 -14.25 12.01 -20.11
CA GLU A 13 -13.13 12.87 -19.70
C GLU A 13 -11.75 12.24 -20.02
N TYR A 14 -11.65 10.91 -19.88
CA TYR A 14 -10.36 10.20 -20.01
C TYR A 14 -10.36 9.24 -21.19
N ASN A 15 -9.17 9.05 -21.78
CA ASN A 15 -8.99 8.04 -22.80
C ASN A 15 -8.97 6.62 -22.18
N ARG A 16 -9.20 5.60 -23.03
CA ARG A 16 -9.28 4.20 -22.58
C ARG A 16 -7.99 3.68 -21.94
N TYR A 17 -6.84 4.22 -22.35
CA TYR A 17 -5.53 3.80 -21.87
C TYR A 17 -5.21 4.42 -20.50
N GLN A 18 -5.59 5.67 -20.26
CA GLN A 18 -5.52 6.34 -18.96
C GLN A 18 -6.35 5.58 -17.94
N LEU A 19 -7.58 5.18 -18.30
CA LEU A 19 -8.40 4.34 -17.44
C LEU A 19 -7.71 3.01 -17.10
N ALA A 20 -7.11 2.34 -18.10
CA ALA A 20 -6.42 1.07 -17.87
C ALA A 20 -5.21 1.22 -16.93
N ILE A 21 -4.40 2.26 -17.12
CA ILE A 21 -3.24 2.57 -16.27
C ILE A 21 -3.70 2.92 -14.85
N ALA A 22 -4.72 3.76 -14.71
CA ALA A 22 -5.27 4.13 -13.40
C ALA A 22 -5.84 2.91 -12.66
N THR A 23 -6.56 2.04 -13.36
CA THR A 23 -7.08 0.78 -12.80
C THR A 23 -5.94 -0.11 -12.30
N ALA A 24 -4.85 -0.22 -13.07
CA ALA A 24 -3.70 -1.03 -12.68
C ALA A 24 -2.99 -0.45 -11.44
N LYS A 25 -2.81 0.87 -11.37
CA LYS A 25 -2.27 1.55 -10.19
C LYS A 25 -3.14 1.34 -8.95
N CYS A 26 -4.46 1.54 -9.08
CA CYS A 26 -5.40 1.30 -7.98
C CYS A 26 -5.40 -0.16 -7.52
N ALA A 27 -5.32 -1.12 -8.46
CA ALA A 27 -5.25 -2.54 -8.13
C ALA A 27 -3.98 -2.86 -7.32
N ARG A 28 -2.86 -2.19 -7.62
CA ARG A 28 -1.61 -2.35 -6.85
C ARG A 28 -1.74 -1.82 -5.42
N LEU A 29 -2.33 -0.64 -5.24
CA LEU A 29 -2.61 -0.10 -3.91
C LEU A 29 -3.48 -1.05 -3.07
N ILE A 30 -4.50 -1.65 -3.70
CA ILE A 30 -5.39 -2.64 -3.07
C ILE A 30 -4.61 -3.89 -2.64
N THR A 31 -3.69 -4.40 -3.48
CA THR A 31 -2.88 -5.56 -3.11
C THR A 31 -1.89 -5.25 -2.01
N ASP A 32 -1.29 -4.07 -2.01
CA ASP A 32 -0.33 -3.65 -0.99
C ASP A 32 -1.02 -3.54 0.37
N GLU A 33 -2.24 -2.99 0.40
CA GLU A 33 -3.07 -2.92 1.60
C GLU A 33 -3.46 -4.32 2.12
N TYR A 34 -3.86 -5.23 1.23
CA TYR A 34 -4.14 -6.62 1.62
C TYR A 34 -2.92 -7.29 2.28
N VAL A 35 -1.72 -7.12 1.71
CA VAL A 35 -0.48 -7.68 2.27
C VAL A 35 -0.17 -7.06 3.63
N ARG A 36 -0.35 -5.74 3.77
CA ARG A 36 -0.17 -5.03 5.05
C ARG A 36 -1.12 -5.57 6.13
N GLN A 37 -2.41 -5.70 5.83
CA GLN A 37 -3.40 -6.23 6.77
C GLN A 37 -3.11 -7.67 7.16
N ARG A 38 -2.69 -8.49 6.19
CA ARG A 38 -2.31 -9.88 6.46
C ARG A 38 -1.11 -9.97 7.39
N ALA A 39 -0.05 -9.18 7.16
CA ALA A 39 1.13 -9.15 8.02
C ALA A 39 0.76 -8.70 9.46
N ALA A 40 -0.09 -7.68 9.59
CA ALA A 40 -0.58 -7.21 10.89
C ALA A 40 -1.43 -8.28 11.62
N ALA A 41 -2.29 -8.98 10.89
CA ALA A 41 -3.09 -10.07 11.43
C ALA A 41 -2.23 -11.26 11.88
N GLU A 42 -1.21 -11.64 11.10
CA GLU A 42 -0.25 -12.68 11.44
C GLU A 42 0.52 -12.32 12.73
N SER A 43 1.03 -11.08 12.84
CA SER A 43 1.72 -10.57 14.03
C SER A 43 0.84 -10.60 15.29
N THR A 44 -0.41 -10.15 15.17
CA THR A 44 -1.37 -10.10 16.29
C THR A 44 -1.71 -11.50 16.82
N LEU A 45 -1.85 -12.48 15.91
CA LEU A 45 -2.19 -13.86 16.27
C LEU A 45 -1.02 -14.59 16.93
N THR A 46 0.22 -14.33 16.50
CA THR A 46 1.43 -14.90 17.14
C THR A 46 1.68 -14.32 18.53
N GLY A 47 1.33 -13.04 18.76
CA GLY A 47 1.53 -12.38 20.05
C GLY A 47 0.44 -12.64 21.11
N SER A 48 -0.73 -13.15 20.71
CA SER A 48 -1.89 -13.29 21.61
C SER A 48 -2.10 -14.74 22.05
N LYS A 49 -2.04 -14.98 23.37
CA LYS A 49 -2.18 -16.34 23.97
C LYS A 49 -3.61 -16.90 23.91
N ASP A 50 -4.60 -16.04 23.70
CA ASP A 50 -6.05 -16.36 23.64
C ASP A 50 -6.69 -16.06 22.27
N GLY A 51 -5.88 -16.00 21.20
CA GLY A 51 -6.30 -15.57 19.86
C GLY A 51 -7.32 -16.49 19.18
N GLY A 52 -8.61 -16.33 19.50
CA GLY A 52 -9.71 -17.13 18.95
C GLY A 52 -10.19 -16.74 17.54
N GLY A 53 -9.53 -15.79 16.87
CA GLY A 53 -9.87 -15.37 15.51
C GLY A 53 -8.97 -16.00 14.46
N SER A 54 -9.51 -16.34 13.29
CA SER A 54 -8.70 -16.71 12.12
C SER A 54 -8.12 -15.46 11.45
N ILE A 55 -6.97 -15.57 10.77
CA ILE A 55 -6.37 -14.49 9.98
C ILE A 55 -7.40 -13.87 9.02
N ALA A 56 -8.24 -14.72 8.41
CA ALA A 56 -9.29 -14.29 7.49
C ALA A 56 -10.38 -13.41 8.14
N SER A 57 -10.56 -13.47 9.47
CA SER A 57 -11.53 -12.64 10.18
C SER A 57 -10.99 -11.23 10.50
N LEU A 58 -9.67 -11.06 10.44
CA LEU A 58 -8.97 -9.80 10.72
C LEU A 58 -8.66 -8.98 9.46
N ILE A 59 -8.81 -9.59 8.28
CA ILE A 59 -8.57 -8.95 6.98
C ILE A 59 -9.91 -8.52 6.38
N ASP A 60 -9.93 -7.39 5.70
CA ASP A 60 -11.09 -6.96 4.92
C ASP A 60 -11.45 -8.00 3.84
N GLN A 61 -12.66 -8.54 3.92
CA GLN A 61 -13.18 -9.54 2.98
C GLN A 61 -13.23 -9.01 1.55
N ASP A 62 -13.48 -7.72 1.35
CA ASP A 62 -13.48 -7.14 0.01
C ASP A 62 -12.08 -7.24 -0.60
N LEU A 63 -11.03 -7.02 0.18
CA LEU A 63 -9.64 -7.15 -0.27
C LEU A 63 -9.22 -8.61 -0.49
N ALA A 64 -9.71 -9.55 0.33
CA ALA A 64 -9.32 -10.95 0.29
C ALA A 64 -10.04 -11.77 -0.80
N ASP A 65 -11.35 -11.60 -0.96
CA ASP A 65 -12.17 -12.52 -1.77
C ASP A 65 -12.33 -12.08 -3.23
N LYS A 66 -12.19 -10.78 -3.49
CA LYS A 66 -12.37 -10.21 -4.83
C LYS A 66 -11.03 -9.97 -5.50
N LYS A 67 -11.00 -10.13 -6.83
CA LYS A 67 -9.83 -9.74 -7.64
C LYS A 67 -9.54 -8.26 -7.43
N ALA A 68 -8.28 -7.90 -7.17
CA ALA A 68 -7.88 -6.51 -6.96
C ALA A 68 -8.31 -5.56 -8.09
N VAL A 69 -8.25 -6.01 -9.34
CA VAL A 69 -8.73 -5.24 -10.52
C VAL A 69 -10.23 -4.94 -10.44
N LYS A 70 -11.04 -5.87 -9.93
CA LYS A 70 -12.48 -5.67 -9.75
C LYS A 70 -12.75 -4.64 -8.65
N ASN A 71 -12.06 -4.77 -7.51
CA ASN A 71 -12.15 -3.79 -6.43
C ASN A 71 -11.71 -2.40 -6.87
N ALA A 72 -10.67 -2.30 -7.71
CA ALA A 72 -10.23 -1.04 -8.29
C ALA A 72 -11.34 -0.40 -9.13
N ILE A 73 -11.95 -1.17 -10.04
CA ILE A 73 -13.06 -0.71 -10.88
C ILE A 73 -14.26 -0.27 -10.02
N ASP A 74 -14.65 -1.09 -9.04
CA ASP A 74 -15.78 -0.78 -8.14
C ASP A 74 -15.48 0.47 -7.29
N SER A 75 -14.24 0.63 -6.83
CA SER A 75 -13.80 1.78 -6.03
C SER A 75 -13.74 3.07 -6.84
N MET A 76 -13.27 3.02 -8.10
CA MET A 76 -13.33 4.16 -9.02
C MET A 76 -14.78 4.55 -9.32
N LYS A 77 -15.67 3.56 -9.56
CA LYS A 77 -17.10 3.82 -9.76
C LYS A 77 -17.74 4.48 -8.54
N ALA A 78 -17.35 4.05 -7.34
CA ALA A 78 -17.82 4.61 -6.08
C ALA A 78 -17.22 6.01 -5.77
N GLY A 79 -16.28 6.51 -6.58
CA GLY A 79 -15.61 7.79 -6.38
C GLY A 79 -14.55 7.77 -5.27
N LYS A 80 -14.07 6.60 -4.84
CA LYS A 80 -12.96 6.49 -3.87
C LYS A 80 -11.60 6.83 -4.47
N TYR A 81 -11.48 6.65 -5.79
CA TYR A 81 -10.28 6.98 -6.56
C TYR A 81 -10.66 7.85 -7.74
N GLU A 82 -9.83 8.84 -8.03
CA GLU A 82 -9.99 9.79 -9.13
C GLU A 82 -8.71 9.83 -9.97
N ILE A 83 -8.86 9.94 -11.28
CA ILE A 83 -7.73 10.04 -12.21
C ILE A 83 -7.33 11.51 -12.27
N VAL A 84 -6.16 11.83 -11.73
CA VAL A 84 -5.62 13.19 -11.78
C VAL A 84 -4.46 13.23 -12.77
N ASP A 85 -4.53 14.14 -13.76
CA ASP A 85 -3.40 14.44 -14.65
C ASP A 85 -2.40 15.32 -13.88
N ALA A 86 -1.55 14.68 -13.09
CA ALA A 86 -0.37 15.34 -12.54
C ALA A 86 0.68 15.50 -13.66
N PRO A 87 1.43 16.63 -13.72
CA PRO A 87 2.64 16.66 -14.53
C PRO A 87 3.54 15.50 -14.08
N VAL A 88 4.14 14.81 -15.04
CA VAL A 88 5.06 13.69 -14.78
C VAL A 88 6.23 14.24 -13.97
N VAL A 89 6.14 14.17 -12.65
CA VAL A 89 7.30 14.12 -11.78
C VAL A 89 7.84 12.71 -11.96
N GLU A 90 8.84 12.59 -12.83
CA GLU A 90 9.71 11.42 -12.84
C GLU A 90 10.37 11.30 -11.47
N GLU A 91 10.49 10.05 -11.00
CA GLU A 91 11.23 9.61 -9.81
C GLU A 91 10.61 9.94 -8.43
N VAL A 92 9.91 8.96 -7.86
CA VAL A 92 10.33 8.49 -6.53
C VAL A 92 11.02 7.16 -6.80
N SER A 93 12.30 7.26 -7.16
CA SER A 93 13.23 6.14 -7.05
C SER A 93 13.28 5.70 -5.58
N GLU A 94 13.74 4.48 -5.37
CA GLU A 94 13.73 3.71 -4.11
C GLU A 94 14.52 4.35 -2.93
N GLU A 95 14.88 5.63 -3.01
CA GLU A 95 15.79 6.34 -2.09
C GLU A 95 15.18 6.59 -0.69
N THR A 96 13.85 6.72 -0.56
CA THR A 96 13.22 6.89 0.76
C THR A 96 13.24 5.64 1.65
N ALA A 97 13.68 4.48 1.14
CA ALA A 97 13.90 3.29 1.99
C ALA A 97 15.30 3.28 2.62
N GLU A 98 16.31 3.86 1.95
CA GLU A 98 17.71 3.79 2.39
C GLU A 98 18.09 4.95 3.33
N GLU A 99 17.46 6.13 3.17
CA GLU A 99 17.64 7.26 4.12
C GLU A 99 17.07 6.98 5.52
N ALA A 100 16.09 6.07 5.64
CA ALA A 100 15.56 5.66 6.94
C ALA A 100 16.47 4.64 7.66
N GLU A 101 17.24 3.83 6.92
CA GLU A 101 18.20 2.88 7.51
C GLU A 101 19.53 3.55 7.88
N THR A 102 19.95 4.60 7.17
CA THR A 102 21.16 5.36 7.51
C THR A 102 20.97 6.33 8.68
N ALA A 103 19.76 6.82 8.94
CA ALA A 103 19.47 7.64 10.11
C ALA A 103 19.48 6.87 11.45
N VAL A 104 19.30 5.54 11.43
CA VAL A 104 19.36 4.68 12.63
C VAL A 104 20.78 4.18 12.91
N GLY A 105 21.66 4.17 11.90
CA GLY A 105 23.07 3.79 12.06
C GLY A 105 23.92 4.85 12.78
N ASP A 106 23.62 6.13 12.59
CA ASP A 106 24.42 7.23 13.14
C ASP A 106 24.18 7.45 14.65
N GLU A 107 22.98 7.14 15.17
CA GLU A 107 22.71 7.26 16.61
C GLU A 107 23.38 6.15 17.45
N ALA A 108 23.66 4.98 16.84
CA ALA A 108 24.28 3.85 17.54
C ALA A 108 25.81 3.95 17.62
N GLU A 109 26.48 4.61 16.67
CA GLU A 109 27.93 4.87 16.75
C GLU A 109 28.26 6.03 17.71
N VAL A 110 27.39 7.04 17.81
CA VAL A 110 27.62 8.19 18.71
C VAL A 110 27.48 7.83 20.20
N GLU A 111 26.63 6.86 20.57
CA GLU A 111 26.58 6.38 21.97
C GLU A 111 27.77 5.45 22.33
N ALA A 112 28.29 4.67 21.38
CA ALA A 112 29.40 3.75 21.64
C ALA A 112 30.76 4.47 21.80
N GLU A 113 30.97 5.61 21.13
CA GLU A 113 32.20 6.41 21.29
C GLU A 113 32.17 7.30 22.54
N ALA A 114 30.99 7.67 23.04
CA ALA A 114 30.86 8.49 24.26
C ALA A 114 31.15 7.70 25.56
N GLU A 115 30.91 6.38 25.58
CA GLU A 115 31.23 5.53 26.75
C GLU A 115 32.71 5.12 26.81
N ALA A 116 33.44 5.16 25.68
CA ALA A 116 34.86 4.79 25.62
C ALA A 116 35.82 5.92 26.06
N GLU A 117 35.40 7.18 25.99
CA GLU A 117 36.20 8.35 26.40
C GLU A 117 35.99 8.77 27.88
N ALA A 118 35.16 8.05 28.64
CA ALA A 118 34.87 8.36 30.06
C ALA A 118 35.60 7.48 31.08
N GLU A 119 36.44 6.52 30.64
CA GLU A 119 37.19 5.60 31.53
C GLU A 119 38.73 5.65 31.35
N ASP A 120 39.33 6.78 30.96
CA ASP A 120 40.79 7.04 31.17
C ASP A 120 41.03 8.28 32.06
#